data_AF-Q5AGX2-F1
#
_entry.id   AF-Q5AGX2-F1
#
_cell.length_a   1.000
_cell.length_b   1.000
_cell.length_c   1.000
_cell.angle_alpha   90.00
_cell.angle_beta   90.00
_cell.angle_gamma   90.00
#
_symmetry.space_group_name_H-M   'P 1'
#
loop_
_entity.id
_entity.type
_entity.pdbx_description
1 polymer ?
#
loop_
_entity_poly.entity_id
_entity_poly.type
_entity_poly.pdbx_seq_one_letter_code
_entity_poly.pdbx_strand_id
1 'polypeptide(L)'
;MNIGRRIRPRKLHLRLYSQVKVPWSLETPITPKTVTDILPHFVQLPIEEQDTLIEKHPKLLNVQLQIMLYSESDSLKTFKFICKYGQHLQSEFIQIFIYNLLLSNNLKATTTLLHQLLHENKEFQMSNELWALYMDKVCYMGDYLGATMIYHELVDNVKFYEETSYLVQTNNLMPFLINESTLVALAYIFRNNKDASRVGGIIQYFRRFYSFLRSQYIYKSLLILQIESYAELGDLEQCLKLFTAFGFNHNQSDVKRNRNVQAGWENIHKRHEAIQTNENPLLYKDSKYDLDIHQNLLAEICNTELFNPIIHRNVYSSSKTGHNPVINGSISVNDLPALETLITEKVATMEMRELLHLTKMSHQSINLFIVAGLCNVNKPHMALQYLKTLSHIFPTISRKNLIKNQNFIRILHATQDVELAKEVMNYYRDIHNDYINVQVLQA
;
A
#
# COMPACT_ATOMS: atom_id res chain seq x y z
N MET A 1 68.13 -21.78 23.54
CA MET A 1 66.80 -21.30 23.07
C MET A 1 66.90 -20.99 21.58
N ASN A 2 66.69 -21.97 20.70
CA ASN A 2 66.74 -21.73 19.25
C ASN A 2 65.30 -21.68 18.71
N ILE A 3 64.89 -20.46 18.38
CA ILE A 3 63.57 -20.09 17.89
C ILE A 3 63.36 -20.78 16.53
N GLY A 4 62.34 -21.63 16.47
CA GLY A 4 61.95 -22.36 15.28
C GLY A 4 61.79 -21.43 14.08
N ARG A 5 62.55 -21.71 13.02
CA ARG A 5 62.37 -21.11 11.70
C ARG A 5 60.96 -21.44 11.22
N ARG A 6 60.04 -20.47 11.31
CA ARG A 6 58.73 -20.52 10.65
C ARG A 6 58.94 -20.75 9.16
N ILE A 7 58.69 -21.97 8.70
CA ILE A 7 58.59 -22.31 7.27
C ILE A 7 57.41 -21.50 6.73
N ARG A 8 57.70 -20.42 6.01
CA ARG A 8 56.66 -19.67 5.30
C ARG A 8 56.06 -20.62 4.24
N PRO A 9 54.73 -20.77 4.18
CA PRO A 9 54.11 -21.63 3.19
C PRO A 9 54.50 -21.15 1.80
N ARG A 10 55.09 -22.05 1.00
CA ARG A 10 55.34 -21.81 -0.42
C ARG A 10 53.99 -21.44 -1.04
N LYS A 11 53.84 -20.18 -1.45
CA LYS A 11 52.79 -19.76 -2.39
C LYS A 11 53.00 -20.61 -3.63
N LEU A 12 52.17 -21.64 -3.80
CA LEU A 12 52.07 -22.44 -5.01
C LEU A 12 51.60 -21.49 -6.11
N HIS A 13 52.56 -20.85 -6.78
CA HIS A 13 52.33 -20.23 -8.07
C HIS A 13 52.15 -21.38 -9.06
N LEU A 14 50.91 -21.84 -9.20
CA LEU A 14 50.49 -22.69 -10.30
C LEU A 14 50.93 -21.99 -11.59
N ARG A 15 51.96 -22.57 -12.22
CA ARG A 15 52.44 -22.23 -13.55
C ARG A 15 51.38 -22.70 -14.56
N LEU A 16 50.29 -21.95 -14.69
CA LEU A 16 49.38 -22.10 -15.82
C LEU A 16 49.86 -21.18 -16.94
N TYR A 17 49.88 -21.73 -18.15
CA TYR A 17 50.59 -21.24 -19.32
C TYR A 17 50.03 -19.95 -19.94
N SER A 18 49.15 -19.20 -19.26
CA SER A 18 48.85 -17.82 -19.61
C SER A 18 49.68 -16.88 -18.71
N GLN A 19 50.57 -16.10 -19.31
CA GLN A 19 51.49 -15.18 -18.60
C GLN A 19 50.79 -14.00 -17.91
N VAL A 20 49.47 -14.03 -17.72
CA VAL A 20 48.71 -12.88 -17.24
C VAL A 20 48.31 -13.09 -15.78
N LYS A 21 48.70 -12.12 -14.94
CA LYS A 21 48.41 -12.11 -13.51
C LYS A 21 46.92 -11.88 -13.24
N VAL A 22 46.07 -12.87 -13.50
CA VAL A 22 44.72 -12.92 -12.93
C VAL A 22 44.71 -12.76 -11.39
N PRO A 23 45.74 -13.12 -10.60
CA PRO A 23 45.69 -12.96 -9.15
C PRO A 23 45.48 -11.52 -8.66
N TRP A 24 46.01 -10.51 -9.35
CA TRP A 24 45.88 -9.11 -8.89
C TRP A 24 44.46 -8.57 -9.08
N SER A 25 43.78 -8.92 -10.17
CA SER A 25 42.39 -8.50 -10.40
C SER A 25 41.38 -9.23 -9.50
N LEU A 26 41.77 -10.37 -8.92
CA LEU A 26 40.95 -11.13 -7.97
C LEU A 26 40.99 -10.55 -6.54
N GLU A 27 42.03 -9.79 -6.19
CA GLU A 27 42.12 -9.08 -4.91
C GLU A 27 41.23 -7.83 -4.89
N THR A 28 40.99 -7.21 -6.05
CA THR A 28 40.06 -6.07 -6.18
C THR A 28 38.59 -6.50 -6.15
N PRO A 29 37.68 -5.65 -5.65
CA PRO A 29 36.25 -5.89 -5.79
C PRO A 29 35.91 -6.08 -7.27
N ILE A 30 35.21 -7.16 -7.59
CA ILE A 30 34.62 -7.31 -8.91
C ILE A 30 33.52 -6.25 -9.02
N THR A 31 33.44 -5.57 -10.15
CA THR A 31 32.47 -4.52 -10.48
C THR A 31 32.31 -4.55 -12.00
N PRO A 32 31.25 -3.95 -12.57
CA PRO A 32 31.11 -3.85 -14.03
C PRO A 32 32.37 -3.34 -14.75
N LYS A 33 33.12 -2.42 -14.13
CA LYS A 33 34.38 -1.87 -14.67
C LYS A 33 35.56 -2.85 -14.58
N THR A 34 35.73 -3.53 -13.45
CA THR A 34 36.85 -4.49 -13.31
C THR A 34 36.59 -5.78 -14.09
N VAL A 35 35.33 -6.16 -14.29
CA VAL A 35 34.96 -7.28 -15.19
C VAL A 35 35.39 -6.98 -16.62
N THR A 36 35.23 -5.76 -17.13
CA THR A 36 35.67 -5.43 -18.50
C THR A 36 37.17 -5.58 -18.71
N ASP A 37 38.00 -5.45 -17.66
CA ASP A 37 39.44 -5.67 -17.73
C ASP A 37 39.81 -7.17 -17.70
N ILE A 38 39.04 -7.98 -16.96
CA ILE A 38 39.25 -9.43 -16.81
C ILE A 38 38.73 -10.19 -18.02
N LEU A 39 37.60 -9.75 -18.59
CA LEU A 39 36.83 -10.44 -19.62
C LEU A 39 37.66 -10.88 -20.84
N PRO A 40 38.50 -10.03 -21.48
CA PRO A 40 39.27 -10.42 -22.65
C PRO A 40 40.25 -11.56 -22.37
N HIS A 41 40.75 -11.63 -21.14
CA HIS A 41 41.71 -12.64 -20.71
C HIS A 41 41.01 -13.94 -20.32
N PHE A 42 39.87 -13.84 -19.62
CA PHE A 42 39.12 -15.00 -19.16
C PHE A 42 38.57 -15.82 -20.34
N VAL A 43 38.07 -15.15 -21.39
CA VAL A 43 37.53 -15.80 -22.60
C VAL A 43 38.61 -16.53 -23.41
N GLN A 44 39.89 -16.17 -23.25
CA GLN A 44 41.00 -16.87 -23.92
C GLN A 44 41.38 -18.21 -23.26
N LEU A 45 40.94 -18.45 -22.02
CA LEU A 45 41.23 -19.69 -21.31
C LEU A 45 40.35 -20.83 -21.86
N PRO A 46 40.85 -22.08 -21.93
CA PRO A 46 40.01 -23.26 -22.17
C PRO A 46 38.89 -23.36 -21.13
N ILE A 47 37.73 -23.90 -21.52
CA ILE A 47 36.54 -24.02 -20.64
C ILE A 47 36.89 -24.76 -19.33
N GLU A 48 37.67 -25.85 -19.41
CA GLU A 48 38.12 -26.63 -18.25
C GLU A 48 38.96 -25.79 -17.26
N GLU A 49 39.79 -24.88 -17.76
CA GLU A 49 40.56 -23.96 -16.93
C GLU A 49 39.68 -22.86 -16.32
N GLN A 50 38.68 -22.37 -17.08
CA GLN A 50 37.69 -21.41 -16.57
C GLN A 50 36.91 -22.00 -15.39
N ASP A 51 36.40 -23.23 -15.54
CA ASP A 51 35.65 -23.94 -14.49
C ASP A 51 36.52 -24.14 -13.23
N THR A 52 37.76 -24.59 -13.41
CA THR A 52 38.72 -24.75 -12.30
C THR A 52 39.02 -23.42 -11.59
N LEU A 53 39.08 -22.32 -12.34
CA LEU A 53 39.33 -20.99 -11.80
C LEU A 53 38.11 -20.46 -11.02
N ILE A 54 36.90 -20.70 -11.52
CA ILE A 54 35.63 -20.35 -10.87
C ILE A 54 35.47 -21.13 -9.55
N GLU A 55 35.77 -22.43 -9.53
CA GLU A 55 35.72 -23.24 -8.30
C GLU A 55 36.63 -22.67 -7.20
N LYS A 56 37.81 -22.15 -7.58
CA LYS A 56 38.75 -21.52 -6.64
C LYS A 56 38.36 -20.08 -6.27
N HIS A 57 37.72 -19.37 -7.19
CA HIS A 57 37.34 -17.97 -7.04
C HIS A 57 35.90 -17.74 -7.51
N PRO A 58 34.90 -18.06 -6.67
CA PRO A 58 33.48 -17.96 -7.05
C PRO A 58 33.05 -16.58 -7.54
N LYS A 59 33.76 -15.51 -7.17
CA LYS A 59 33.51 -14.15 -7.69
C LYS A 59 33.56 -14.09 -9.22
N LEU A 60 34.34 -14.95 -9.87
CA LEU A 60 34.42 -15.03 -11.34
C LEU A 60 33.11 -15.46 -12.01
N LEU A 61 32.14 -15.99 -11.26
CA LEU A 61 30.77 -16.20 -11.74
C LEU A 61 30.15 -14.90 -12.28
N ASN A 62 30.57 -13.73 -11.77
CA ASN A 62 30.14 -12.42 -12.30
C ASN A 62 30.69 -12.14 -13.71
N VAL A 63 31.92 -12.59 -14.00
CA VAL A 63 32.49 -12.51 -15.35
C VAL A 63 31.71 -13.42 -16.29
N GLN A 64 31.39 -14.64 -15.85
CA GLN A 64 30.57 -15.58 -16.62
C GLN A 64 29.17 -15.02 -16.87
N LEU A 65 28.52 -14.43 -15.87
CA LEU A 65 27.23 -13.77 -16.06
C LEU A 65 27.33 -12.63 -17.09
N GLN A 66 28.36 -11.80 -17.02
CA GLN A 66 28.56 -10.73 -18.01
C GLN A 66 28.73 -11.27 -19.43
N ILE A 67 29.45 -12.40 -19.60
CA ILE A 67 29.54 -13.10 -20.88
C ILE A 67 28.15 -13.51 -21.34
N MET A 68 27.36 -14.17 -20.48
CA MET A 68 26.00 -14.61 -20.82
C MET A 68 25.12 -13.42 -21.24
N LEU A 69 25.17 -12.30 -20.51
CA LEU A 69 24.39 -11.09 -20.82
C LEU A 69 24.75 -10.45 -22.16
N TYR A 70 26.01 -10.54 -22.60
CA TYR A 70 26.43 -10.00 -23.91
C TYR A 70 26.26 -10.99 -25.06
N SER A 71 26.47 -12.28 -24.82
CA SER A 71 26.66 -13.28 -25.89
C SER A 71 25.50 -14.24 -26.06
N GLU A 72 24.68 -14.47 -25.02
CA GLU A 72 23.55 -15.39 -25.13
C GLU A 72 22.25 -14.65 -25.45
N SER A 73 21.62 -15.04 -26.56
CA SER A 73 20.24 -14.64 -26.87
C SER A 73 19.21 -15.39 -26.00
N ASP A 74 19.61 -16.47 -25.32
CA ASP A 74 18.72 -17.36 -24.58
C ASP A 74 18.57 -16.91 -23.12
N SER A 75 17.55 -16.09 -22.87
CA SER A 75 17.21 -15.61 -21.52
C SER A 75 16.98 -16.74 -20.50
N LEU A 76 16.60 -17.95 -20.94
CA LEU A 76 16.30 -19.05 -20.01
C LEU A 76 17.58 -19.61 -19.38
N LYS A 77 18.69 -19.68 -20.13
CA LYS A 77 19.99 -20.12 -19.59
C LYS A 77 20.52 -19.14 -18.57
N THR A 78 20.49 -17.84 -18.89
CA THR A 78 20.89 -16.77 -17.97
C THR A 78 20.01 -16.77 -16.71
N PHE A 79 18.70 -16.95 -16.85
CA PHE A 79 17.78 -17.08 -15.72
C PHE A 79 18.19 -18.24 -14.79
N LYS A 80 18.36 -19.45 -15.35
CA LYS A 80 18.74 -20.64 -14.56
C LYS A 80 20.10 -20.47 -13.89
N PHE A 81 21.05 -19.81 -14.56
CA PHE A 81 22.37 -19.52 -14.01
C PHE A 81 22.26 -18.59 -12.79
N ILE A 82 21.51 -17.50 -12.90
CA ILE A 82 21.29 -16.57 -11.79
C ILE A 82 20.58 -17.27 -10.64
N CYS A 83 19.53 -18.05 -10.90
CA CYS A 83 18.86 -18.85 -9.87
C CYS A 83 19.83 -19.81 -9.15
N LYS A 84 20.76 -20.44 -9.87
CA LYS A 84 21.69 -21.41 -9.26
C LYS A 84 22.80 -20.74 -8.44
N TYR A 85 23.29 -19.59 -8.88
CA TYR A 85 24.48 -18.95 -8.33
C TYR A 85 24.22 -17.60 -7.66
N GLY A 86 22.96 -17.21 -7.46
CA GLY A 86 22.52 -15.88 -7.03
C GLY A 86 23.25 -15.33 -5.81
N GLN A 87 23.59 -16.17 -4.84
CA GLN A 87 24.33 -15.81 -3.62
C GLN A 87 25.80 -15.35 -3.85
N HIS A 88 26.39 -15.67 -5.00
CA HIS A 88 27.78 -15.30 -5.36
C HIS A 88 27.83 -14.20 -6.42
N LEU A 89 26.67 -13.82 -6.94
CA LEU A 89 26.53 -12.81 -7.98
C LEU A 89 26.29 -11.45 -7.34
N GLN A 90 26.88 -10.42 -7.92
CA GLN A 90 26.70 -9.05 -7.48
C GLN A 90 25.41 -8.48 -8.02
N SER A 91 24.74 -7.68 -7.19
CA SER A 91 23.45 -7.07 -7.47
C SER A 91 23.45 -6.30 -8.79
N GLU A 92 24.53 -5.59 -9.12
CA GLU A 92 24.64 -4.77 -10.32
C GLU A 92 24.48 -5.59 -11.61
N PHE A 93 25.09 -6.77 -11.70
CA PHE A 93 24.99 -7.63 -12.88
C PHE A 93 23.62 -8.28 -12.99
N ILE A 94 23.06 -8.72 -11.86
CA ILE A 94 21.73 -9.31 -11.82
C ILE A 94 20.66 -8.29 -12.22
N GLN A 95 20.82 -7.03 -11.80
CA GLN A 95 19.91 -5.94 -12.15
C GLN A 95 19.87 -5.63 -13.65
N ILE A 96 21.00 -5.78 -14.38
CA ILE A 96 21.00 -5.66 -15.85
C ILE A 96 20.07 -6.71 -16.46
N PHE A 97 20.12 -7.95 -15.97
CA PHE A 97 19.24 -9.01 -16.46
C PHE A 97 17.76 -8.73 -16.14
N ILE A 98 17.46 -8.31 -14.91
CA ILE A 98 16.11 -7.95 -14.49
C ILE A 98 15.57 -6.81 -15.36
N TYR A 99 16.37 -5.79 -15.64
CA TYR A 99 16.02 -4.71 -16.55
C TYR A 99 15.65 -5.22 -17.94
N ASN A 100 16.46 -6.13 -18.51
CA ASN A 100 16.18 -6.74 -19.81
C ASN A 100 14.88 -7.57 -19.81
N LEU A 101 14.59 -8.30 -18.74
CA LEU A 101 13.33 -9.01 -18.57
C LEU A 101 12.12 -8.06 -18.55
N LEU A 102 12.25 -6.92 -17.85
CA LEU A 102 11.20 -5.90 -17.76
C LEU A 102 10.96 -5.19 -19.09
N LEU A 103 12.01 -4.87 -19.83
CA LEU A 103 11.90 -4.33 -21.19
C LEU A 103 11.22 -5.31 -22.14
N SER A 104 11.48 -6.61 -21.97
CA SER A 104 10.85 -7.68 -22.74
C SER A 104 9.42 -8.00 -22.27
N ASN A 105 8.86 -7.24 -21.33
CA ASN A 105 7.57 -7.49 -20.67
C ASN A 105 7.43 -8.89 -20.04
N ASN A 106 8.55 -9.55 -19.70
CA ASN A 106 8.53 -10.85 -19.04
C ASN A 106 8.41 -10.68 -17.52
N LEU A 107 7.24 -10.17 -17.10
CA LEU A 107 6.99 -9.82 -15.70
C LEU A 107 7.01 -11.06 -14.80
N LYS A 108 6.44 -12.18 -15.25
CA LYS A 108 6.42 -13.43 -14.46
C LYS A 108 7.83 -13.92 -14.13
N ALA A 109 8.71 -14.00 -15.12
CA ALA A 109 10.10 -14.38 -14.88
C ALA A 109 10.78 -13.38 -13.92
N THR A 110 10.53 -12.09 -14.10
CA THR A 110 11.07 -11.07 -13.19
C THR A 110 10.62 -11.28 -11.75
N THR A 111 9.31 -11.44 -11.52
CA THR A 111 8.73 -11.67 -10.19
C THR A 111 9.29 -12.94 -9.55
N THR A 112 9.39 -14.04 -10.31
CA THR A 112 9.96 -15.30 -9.82
C THR A 112 11.43 -15.14 -9.44
N LEU A 113 12.22 -14.46 -10.28
CA LEU A 113 13.64 -14.22 -10.01
C LEU A 113 13.83 -13.37 -8.77
N LEU A 114 13.05 -12.29 -8.63
CA LEU A 114 13.09 -11.42 -7.46
C LEU A 114 12.72 -12.18 -6.18
N HIS A 115 11.69 -13.03 -6.22
CA HIS A 115 11.31 -13.86 -5.08
C HIS A 115 12.46 -14.73 -4.61
N GLN A 116 13.17 -15.36 -5.54
CA GLN A 116 14.29 -16.22 -5.20
C GLN A 116 15.48 -15.41 -4.67
N LEU A 117 15.89 -14.34 -5.37
CA LEU A 117 17.04 -13.53 -5.00
C LEU A 117 16.87 -12.83 -3.66
N LEU A 118 15.70 -12.23 -3.43
CA LEU A 118 15.41 -11.51 -2.20
C LEU A 118 15.31 -12.46 -0.99
N HIS A 119 15.00 -13.74 -1.20
CA HIS A 119 14.95 -14.72 -0.13
C HIS A 119 16.30 -15.42 0.11
N GLU A 120 17.02 -15.78 -0.95
CA GLU A 120 18.28 -16.56 -0.86
C GLU A 120 19.53 -15.69 -0.68
N ASN A 121 19.57 -14.50 -1.27
CA ASN A 121 20.71 -13.60 -1.19
C ASN A 121 20.40 -12.38 -0.31
N LYS A 122 20.88 -12.41 0.93
CA LYS A 122 20.69 -11.31 1.90
C LYS A 122 21.34 -9.99 1.48
N GLU A 123 22.36 -10.04 0.63
CA GLU A 123 23.05 -8.85 0.14
C GLU A 123 22.41 -8.29 -1.14
N PHE A 124 21.49 -9.03 -1.77
CA PHE A 124 20.83 -8.57 -2.98
C PHE A 124 19.93 -7.38 -2.68
N GLN A 125 20.21 -6.27 -3.35
CA GLN A 125 19.40 -5.07 -3.31
C GLN A 125 19.10 -4.59 -4.73
N MET A 126 17.82 -4.40 -5.00
CA MET A 126 17.34 -3.82 -6.24
C MET A 126 17.37 -2.29 -6.13
N SER A 127 17.91 -1.62 -7.15
CA SER A 127 17.96 -0.15 -7.21
C SER A 127 16.57 0.47 -7.24
N ASN A 128 16.49 1.72 -6.81
CA ASN A 128 15.24 2.47 -6.74
C ASN A 128 14.62 2.67 -8.14
N GLU A 129 15.46 2.91 -9.15
CA GLU A 129 15.06 3.05 -10.54
C GLU A 129 14.41 1.75 -11.06
N LEU A 130 14.99 0.60 -10.70
CA LEU A 130 14.48 -0.68 -11.14
C LEU A 130 13.21 -1.07 -10.37
N TRP A 131 13.13 -0.76 -9.08
CA TRP A 131 11.89 -0.87 -8.31
C TRP A 131 10.77 -0.05 -8.95
N ALA A 132 11.04 1.22 -9.28
CA ALA A 132 10.07 2.09 -9.94
C ALA A 132 9.57 1.49 -11.27
N LEU A 133 10.49 1.01 -12.12
CA LEU A 133 10.13 0.36 -13.38
C LEU A 133 9.30 -0.93 -13.17
N TYR A 134 9.70 -1.75 -12.20
CA TYR A 134 8.99 -2.98 -11.86
C TYR A 134 7.56 -2.69 -11.37
N MET A 135 7.39 -1.74 -10.45
CA MET A 135 6.07 -1.35 -9.95
C MET A 135 5.18 -0.77 -11.05
N ASP A 136 5.74 0.06 -11.93
CA ASP A 136 5.01 0.59 -13.09
C ASP A 136 4.47 -0.56 -13.96
N LYS A 137 5.33 -1.53 -14.30
CA LYS A 137 4.94 -2.72 -15.07
C LYS A 137 3.90 -3.58 -14.36
N VAL A 138 4.06 -3.83 -13.05
CA VAL A 138 3.08 -4.57 -12.24
C VAL A 138 1.73 -3.87 -12.23
N CYS A 139 1.72 -2.57 -12.00
CA CYS A 139 0.48 -1.78 -11.95
C CYS A 139 -0.20 -1.71 -13.32
N TYR A 140 0.58 -1.50 -14.38
CA TYR A 140 0.09 -1.46 -15.75
C TYR A 140 -0.55 -2.79 -16.19
N MET A 141 0.08 -3.92 -15.83
CA MET A 141 -0.41 -5.27 -16.19
C MET A 141 -1.47 -5.82 -15.22
N GLY A 142 -1.70 -5.18 -14.08
CA GLY A 142 -2.59 -5.68 -13.03
C GLY A 142 -2.10 -6.99 -12.40
N ASP A 143 -0.79 -7.21 -12.32
CA ASP A 143 -0.21 -8.49 -11.92
C ASP A 143 -0.25 -8.68 -10.39
N TYR A 144 -1.10 -9.61 -9.93
CA TYR A 144 -1.33 -9.84 -8.50
C TYR A 144 -0.09 -10.38 -7.76
N LEU A 145 0.67 -11.28 -8.38
CA LEU A 145 1.86 -11.87 -7.74
C LEU A 145 2.96 -10.82 -7.60
N GLY A 146 3.16 -9.99 -8.62
CA GLY A 146 4.07 -8.86 -8.58
C GLY A 146 3.63 -7.81 -7.56
N ALA A 147 2.34 -7.53 -7.46
CA ALA A 147 1.80 -6.62 -6.43
C ALA A 147 2.04 -7.19 -5.02
N THR A 148 1.86 -8.50 -4.85
CA THR A 148 2.13 -9.21 -3.59
C THR A 148 3.61 -9.13 -3.22
N MET A 149 4.52 -9.27 -4.19
CA MET A 149 5.96 -9.07 -3.99
C MET A 149 6.27 -7.65 -3.50
N ILE A 150 5.72 -6.63 -4.17
CA ILE A 150 5.88 -5.23 -3.77
C ILE A 150 5.35 -5.01 -2.35
N TYR A 151 4.19 -5.58 -2.03
CA TYR A 151 3.62 -5.48 -0.70
C TYR A 151 4.57 -6.04 0.37
N HIS A 152 5.07 -7.27 0.17
CA HIS A 152 5.92 -7.94 1.17
C HIS A 152 7.35 -7.44 1.26
N GLU A 153 7.82 -6.62 0.32
CA GLU A 153 9.18 -6.07 0.37
C GLU A 153 9.18 -4.57 0.69
N LEU A 154 8.18 -3.82 0.20
CA LEU A 154 8.15 -2.36 0.27
C LEU A 154 7.01 -1.79 1.12
N VAL A 155 5.91 -2.50 1.35
CA VAL A 155 4.76 -1.99 2.13
C VAL A 155 4.77 -2.52 3.56
N ASP A 156 4.96 -3.83 3.69
CA ASP A 156 4.90 -4.59 4.93
C ASP A 156 5.98 -5.68 4.87
N ASN A 157 7.22 -5.25 5.13
CA ASN A 157 8.37 -6.12 4.91
C ASN A 157 8.43 -7.22 5.97
N VAL A 158 8.23 -8.47 5.53
CA VAL A 158 8.20 -9.63 6.43
C VAL A 158 9.55 -9.86 7.09
N LYS A 159 10.66 -9.64 6.36
CA LYS A 159 12.03 -9.86 6.87
C LYS A 159 12.35 -9.00 8.08
N PHE A 160 11.73 -7.82 8.17
CA PHE A 160 11.86 -6.98 9.34
C PHE A 160 11.40 -7.70 10.62
N TYR A 161 10.32 -8.48 10.53
CA TYR A 161 9.78 -9.26 11.64
C TYR A 161 10.56 -10.54 11.92
N GLU A 162 11.25 -11.10 10.91
CA GLU A 162 12.08 -12.30 11.07
C GLU A 162 13.42 -11.98 11.77
N GLU A 163 14.07 -10.87 11.42
CA GLU A 163 15.38 -10.50 11.98
C GLU A 163 15.28 -9.81 13.34
N THR A 164 14.17 -9.10 13.62
CA THR A 164 13.95 -8.54 14.96
C THR A 164 13.25 -9.56 15.85
N SER A 165 14.05 -10.34 16.59
CA SER A 165 13.60 -11.12 17.76
C SER A 165 12.96 -10.27 18.88
N TYR A 166 12.73 -8.99 18.63
CA TYR A 166 12.40 -7.97 19.61
C TYR A 166 11.20 -7.14 19.17
N LEU A 167 10.02 -7.74 19.01
CA LEU A 167 8.72 -7.05 19.19
C LEU A 167 8.52 -5.75 18.40
N VAL A 168 9.33 -5.46 17.36
CA VAL A 168 9.22 -4.22 16.61
C VAL A 168 8.06 -4.42 15.64
N GLN A 169 6.90 -3.88 15.99
CA GLN A 169 5.69 -4.08 15.18
C GLN A 169 5.74 -3.38 13.82
N THR A 170 6.77 -2.58 13.52
CA THR A 170 6.80 -1.76 12.28
C THR A 170 8.16 -1.66 11.63
N ASN A 171 8.20 -2.01 10.35
CA ASN A 171 9.39 -1.94 9.53
C ASN A 171 9.88 -0.50 9.27
N ASN A 172 10.90 -0.02 9.99
CA ASN A 172 11.51 1.30 9.77
C ASN A 172 12.49 1.34 8.58
N LEU A 173 12.87 0.20 8.02
CA LEU A 173 13.79 0.09 6.90
C LEU A 173 12.99 -0.03 5.60
N MET A 174 12.68 1.11 5.00
CA MET A 174 12.01 1.14 3.70
C MET A 174 12.99 1.69 2.66
N PRO A 175 13.50 0.85 1.74
CA PRO A 175 14.52 1.28 0.77
C PRO A 175 13.95 2.27 -0.25
N PHE A 176 12.63 2.23 -0.47
CA PHE A 176 11.94 2.96 -1.52
C PHE A 176 10.56 3.43 -1.05
N LEU A 177 10.26 4.72 -1.22
CA LEU A 177 8.94 5.30 -0.92
C LEU A 177 8.02 5.16 -2.14
N ILE A 178 6.94 4.39 -1.99
CA ILE A 178 5.96 4.14 -3.06
C ILE A 178 5.03 5.33 -3.22
N ASN A 179 5.07 5.98 -4.38
CA ASN A 179 4.22 7.14 -4.69
C ASN A 179 2.71 6.85 -4.51
N GLU A 180 1.94 7.91 -4.28
CA GLU A 180 0.51 7.84 -3.95
C GLU A 180 -0.35 7.16 -5.02
N SER A 181 -0.09 7.43 -6.30
CA SER A 181 -0.84 6.81 -7.41
C SER A 181 -0.60 5.31 -7.49
N THR A 182 0.65 4.86 -7.27
CA THR A 182 1.00 3.45 -7.24
C THR A 182 0.34 2.74 -6.06
N LEU A 183 0.21 3.38 -4.89
CA LEU A 183 -0.54 2.80 -3.77
C LEU A 183 -2.01 2.54 -4.13
N VAL A 184 -2.67 3.47 -4.83
CA VAL A 184 -4.06 3.28 -5.29
C VAL A 184 -4.14 2.15 -6.31
N ALA A 185 -3.19 2.08 -7.26
CA ALA A 185 -3.15 1.02 -8.26
C ALA A 185 -2.95 -0.37 -7.62
N LEU A 186 -2.05 -0.50 -6.64
CA LEU A 186 -1.86 -1.73 -5.88
C LEU A 186 -3.13 -2.11 -5.10
N ALA A 187 -3.77 -1.14 -4.45
CA ALA A 187 -5.02 -1.39 -3.73
C ALA A 187 -6.15 -1.86 -4.67
N TYR A 188 -6.20 -1.34 -5.90
CA TYR A 188 -7.14 -1.79 -6.92
C TYR A 188 -6.85 -3.23 -7.37
N ILE A 189 -5.58 -3.60 -7.57
CA ILE A 189 -5.18 -4.98 -7.87
C ILE A 189 -5.62 -5.92 -6.74
N PHE A 190 -5.36 -5.57 -5.48
CA PHE A 190 -5.74 -6.39 -4.33
C PHE A 190 -7.26 -6.52 -4.18
N ARG A 191 -8.02 -5.43 -4.37
CA ARG A 191 -9.49 -5.48 -4.41
C ARG A 191 -9.97 -6.48 -5.47
N ASN A 192 -9.52 -6.35 -6.72
CA ASN A 192 -9.98 -7.20 -7.82
C ASN A 192 -9.64 -8.69 -7.62
N ASN A 193 -8.66 -8.99 -6.77
CA ASN A 193 -8.27 -10.35 -6.39
C ASN A 193 -8.85 -10.77 -5.03
N LYS A 194 -9.84 -10.02 -4.50
CA LYS A 194 -10.53 -10.30 -3.23
C LYS A 194 -9.62 -10.34 -2.01
N ASP A 195 -8.50 -9.61 -2.04
CA ASP A 195 -7.55 -9.51 -0.95
C ASP A 195 -7.72 -8.20 -0.18
N ALA A 196 -8.78 -8.14 0.62
CA ALA A 196 -9.11 -6.96 1.43
C ALA A 196 -8.03 -6.65 2.49
N SER A 197 -7.29 -7.67 2.95
CA SER A 197 -6.27 -7.55 4.00
C SER A 197 -5.12 -6.64 3.58
N ARG A 198 -4.57 -6.84 2.37
CA ARG A 198 -3.47 -6.03 1.83
C ARG A 198 -3.90 -4.61 1.48
N VAL A 199 -5.17 -4.39 1.12
CA VAL A 199 -5.71 -3.02 0.99
C VAL A 199 -5.62 -2.28 2.34
N GLY A 200 -5.94 -2.96 3.44
CA GLY A 200 -5.77 -2.46 4.79
C GLY A 200 -4.31 -2.11 5.10
N GLY A 201 -3.37 -2.97 4.72
CA GLY A 201 -1.92 -2.72 4.87
C GLY A 201 -1.44 -1.50 4.06
N ILE A 202 -1.90 -1.34 2.82
CA ILE A 202 -1.62 -0.14 2.01
C ILE A 202 -2.12 1.13 2.70
N ILE A 203 -3.30 1.10 3.33
CA ILE A 203 -3.80 2.25 4.09
C ILE A 203 -2.89 2.54 5.27
N GLN A 204 -2.42 1.52 5.99
CA GLN A 204 -1.48 1.73 7.10
C GLN A 204 -0.17 2.36 6.62
N TYR A 205 0.37 1.89 5.49
CA TYR A 205 1.50 2.50 4.82
C TYR A 205 1.24 3.96 4.43
N PHE A 206 0.09 4.23 3.82
CA PHE A 206 -0.30 5.58 3.46
C PHE A 206 -0.33 6.50 4.68
N ARG A 207 -0.97 6.08 5.77
CA ARG A 207 -1.07 6.85 7.03
C ARG A 207 0.29 7.17 7.63
N ARG A 208 1.28 6.32 7.37
CA ARG A 208 2.64 6.47 7.87
C ARG A 208 3.43 7.51 7.10
N PHE A 209 3.37 7.49 5.77
CA PHE A 209 4.25 8.32 4.93
C PHE A 209 3.55 9.51 4.28
N TYR A 210 2.24 9.44 4.04
CA TYR A 210 1.49 10.45 3.30
C TYR A 210 0.56 11.27 4.17
N SER A 211 0.51 12.57 3.87
CA SER A 211 -0.33 13.51 4.61
C SER A 211 -1.74 13.48 4.07
N PHE A 212 -2.72 13.19 4.93
CA PHE A 212 -4.11 13.25 4.46
C PHE A 212 -4.48 14.66 3.99
N LEU A 213 -3.83 15.74 4.46
CA LEU A 213 -4.17 17.12 4.07
C LEU A 213 -3.85 17.37 2.61
N ARG A 214 -2.66 16.95 2.18
CA ARG A 214 -2.18 17.12 0.82
C ARG A 214 -2.82 16.11 -0.12
N SER A 215 -3.21 14.94 0.41
CA SER A 215 -3.54 13.77 -0.39
C SER A 215 -4.94 13.24 -0.03
N GLN A 216 -5.89 14.15 0.23
CA GLN A 216 -7.27 13.83 0.64
C GLN A 216 -7.96 12.90 -0.36
N TYR A 217 -7.79 13.16 -1.65
CA TYR A 217 -8.40 12.37 -2.73
C TYR A 217 -7.84 10.94 -2.77
N ILE A 218 -6.53 10.78 -2.56
CA ILE A 218 -5.87 9.48 -2.49
C ILE A 218 -6.40 8.71 -1.28
N TYR A 219 -6.45 9.35 -0.11
CA TYR A 219 -6.97 8.71 1.08
C TYR A 219 -8.45 8.30 0.95
N LYS A 220 -9.29 9.19 0.39
CA LYS A 220 -10.69 8.88 0.08
C LYS A 220 -10.78 7.64 -0.82
N SER A 221 -9.96 7.60 -1.87
CA SER A 221 -9.92 6.47 -2.82
C SER A 221 -9.51 5.17 -2.14
N LEU A 222 -8.49 5.20 -1.28
CA LEU A 222 -8.07 4.01 -0.53
C LEU A 222 -9.16 3.51 0.44
N LEU A 223 -9.84 4.41 1.15
CA LEU A 223 -10.96 4.02 2.02
C LEU A 223 -12.13 3.42 1.23
N ILE A 224 -12.44 3.99 0.06
CA ILE A 224 -13.44 3.42 -0.86
C ILE A 224 -13.03 2.00 -1.26
N LEU A 225 -11.80 1.81 -1.75
CA LEU A 225 -11.30 0.50 -2.16
C LEU A 225 -11.32 -0.53 -1.03
N GLN A 226 -11.11 -0.10 0.22
CA GLN A 226 -11.21 -0.98 1.38
C GLN A 226 -12.64 -1.40 1.68
N ILE A 227 -13.61 -0.48 1.59
CA ILE A 227 -15.03 -0.82 1.77
C ILE A 227 -15.48 -1.75 0.64
N GLU A 228 -15.14 -1.41 -0.60
CA GLU A 228 -15.50 -2.20 -1.79
C GLU A 228 -14.90 -3.60 -1.77
N SER A 229 -13.68 -3.78 -1.26
CA SER A 229 -13.06 -5.11 -1.18
C SER A 229 -13.77 -6.04 -0.18
N TYR A 230 -14.21 -5.53 0.97
CA TYR A 230 -15.05 -6.32 1.89
C TYR A 230 -16.46 -6.51 1.35
N ALA A 231 -16.99 -5.56 0.58
CA ALA A 231 -18.32 -5.69 -0.01
C ALA A 231 -18.37 -6.81 -1.05
N GLU A 232 -17.33 -6.96 -1.88
CA GLU A 232 -17.18 -8.06 -2.84
C GLU A 232 -17.00 -9.43 -2.18
N LEU A 233 -16.54 -9.47 -0.93
CA LEU A 233 -16.48 -10.67 -0.11
C LEU A 233 -17.82 -11.01 0.56
N GLY A 234 -18.80 -10.11 0.49
CA GLY A 234 -20.09 -10.25 1.17
C GLY A 234 -20.04 -9.99 2.68
N ASP A 235 -18.93 -9.44 3.19
CA ASP A 235 -18.73 -9.16 4.62
C ASP A 235 -19.39 -7.84 5.01
N LEU A 236 -20.69 -7.90 5.28
CA LEU A 236 -21.50 -6.74 5.65
C LEU A 236 -21.02 -6.11 6.96
N GLU A 237 -20.66 -6.90 7.97
CA GLU A 237 -20.26 -6.39 9.29
C GLU A 237 -19.03 -5.49 9.17
N GLN A 238 -18.00 -5.99 8.49
CA GLN A 238 -16.76 -5.24 8.29
C GLN A 238 -16.98 -4.02 7.38
N CYS A 239 -17.84 -4.14 6.35
CA CYS A 239 -18.26 -3.00 5.53
C CYS A 239 -18.90 -1.89 6.37
N LEU A 240 -19.86 -2.20 7.24
CA LEU A 240 -20.55 -1.22 8.06
C LEU A 240 -19.61 -0.54 9.07
N LYS A 241 -18.68 -1.30 9.64
CA LYS A 241 -17.64 -0.78 10.53
C LYS A 241 -16.73 0.22 9.81
N LEU A 242 -16.24 -0.14 8.62
CA LEU A 242 -15.38 0.73 7.80
C LEU A 242 -16.14 1.94 7.26
N PHE A 243 -17.38 1.75 6.81
CA PHE A 243 -18.27 2.81 6.36
C PHE A 243 -18.56 3.81 7.49
N THR A 244 -18.66 3.34 8.73
CA THR A 244 -18.83 4.23 9.89
C THR A 244 -17.64 5.18 10.05
N ALA A 245 -16.42 4.65 9.99
CA ALA A 245 -15.21 5.46 10.04
C ALA A 245 -15.12 6.43 8.84
N PHE A 246 -15.48 5.96 7.64
CA PHE A 246 -15.54 6.78 6.43
C PHE A 246 -16.55 7.93 6.54
N GLY A 247 -17.74 7.64 7.06
CA GLY A 247 -18.81 8.59 7.34
C GLY A 247 -18.40 9.72 8.28
N PHE A 248 -17.74 9.39 9.40
CA PHE A 248 -17.25 10.38 10.34
C PHE A 248 -16.19 11.33 9.75
N ASN A 249 -15.40 10.87 8.78
CA ASN A 249 -14.39 11.70 8.11
C ASN A 249 -15.00 12.75 7.17
N HIS A 250 -16.22 12.51 6.66
CA HIS A 250 -16.98 13.44 5.82
C HIS A 250 -17.85 14.43 6.63
N ASN A 251 -18.31 14.04 7.82
CA ASN A 251 -19.31 14.79 8.60
C ASN A 251 -18.74 15.82 9.58
N GLN A 252 -17.67 16.52 9.21
CA GLN A 252 -17.14 17.60 10.04
C GLN A 252 -17.79 18.94 9.67
N SER A 253 -18.26 19.70 10.67
CA SER A 253 -18.69 21.08 10.45
C SER A 253 -17.52 21.91 9.90
N ASP A 254 -17.81 22.95 9.11
CA ASP A 254 -16.75 23.81 8.55
C ASP A 254 -15.81 24.36 9.63
N VAL A 255 -16.37 24.70 10.80
CA VAL A 255 -15.59 25.14 11.97
C VAL A 255 -14.65 24.03 12.46
N LYS A 256 -15.15 22.79 12.63
CA LYS A 256 -14.35 21.66 13.11
C LYS A 256 -13.29 21.27 12.07
N ARG A 257 -13.66 21.27 10.78
CA ARG A 257 -12.74 21.06 9.67
C ARG A 257 -11.62 22.10 9.68
N ASN A 258 -11.96 23.39 9.73
CA ASN A 258 -10.96 24.47 9.70
C ASN A 258 -10.00 24.37 10.90
N ARG A 259 -10.51 24.05 12.09
CA ARG A 259 -9.67 23.77 13.27
C ARG A 259 -8.72 22.59 13.07
N ASN A 260 -9.20 21.49 12.50
CA ASN A 260 -8.39 20.31 12.23
C ASN A 260 -7.35 20.56 11.13
N VAL A 261 -7.70 21.31 10.09
CA VAL A 261 -6.77 21.73 9.03
C VAL A 261 -5.69 22.63 9.59
N GLN A 262 -6.05 23.64 10.39
CA GLN A 262 -5.09 24.53 11.05
C GLN A 262 -4.15 23.76 11.98
N ALA A 263 -4.69 22.87 12.81
CA ALA A 263 -3.88 22.00 13.68
C ALA A 263 -2.89 21.15 12.87
N GLY A 264 -3.31 20.64 11.71
CA GLY A 264 -2.42 19.92 10.79
C GLY A 264 -1.28 20.79 10.25
N TRP A 265 -1.55 22.04 9.85
CA TRP A 265 -0.51 22.97 9.41
C TRP A 265 0.46 23.36 10.52
N GLU A 266 -0.03 23.65 11.72
CA GLU A 266 0.80 23.94 12.89
C GLU A 266 1.75 22.77 13.20
N ASN A 267 1.26 21.53 13.10
CA ASN A 267 2.08 20.34 13.28
C ASN A 267 3.13 20.17 12.18
N ILE A 268 2.79 20.44 10.91
CA ILE A 268 3.75 20.41 9.80
C ILE A 268 4.88 21.40 10.04
N HIS A 269 4.58 22.62 10.50
CA HIS A 269 5.58 23.63 10.81
C HIS A 269 6.48 23.22 11.98
N LYS A 270 5.89 22.83 13.11
CA LYS A 270 6.64 22.31 14.27
C LYS A 270 7.53 21.12 13.90
N ARG A 271 7.06 20.27 12.97
CA ARG A 271 7.82 19.14 12.44
C ARG A 271 9.03 19.61 11.63
N HIS A 272 8.85 20.53 10.70
CA HIS A 272 9.96 21.06 9.92
C HIS A 272 11.02 21.72 10.80
N GLU A 273 10.58 22.44 11.84
CA GLU A 273 11.48 23.02 12.84
C GLU A 273 12.23 21.93 13.62
N ALA A 274 11.53 20.92 14.14
CA ALA A 274 12.14 19.79 14.84
C ALA A 274 13.15 19.01 13.99
N ILE A 275 12.85 18.80 12.69
CA ILE A 275 13.80 18.20 11.73
C ILE A 275 15.03 19.08 11.57
N GLN A 276 14.85 20.40 11.46
CA GLN A 276 15.96 21.35 11.30
C GLN A 276 16.83 21.44 12.56
N THR A 277 16.24 21.34 13.75
CA THR A 277 16.95 21.40 15.04
C THR A 277 17.46 20.04 15.52
N ASN A 278 17.03 18.94 14.88
CA ASN A 278 17.27 17.56 15.32
C ASN A 278 16.78 17.32 16.77
N GLU A 279 15.68 17.97 17.14
CA GLU A 279 15.03 17.80 18.44
C GLU A 279 13.78 16.94 18.30
N ASN A 280 13.50 16.08 19.28
CA ASN A 280 12.23 15.37 19.35
C ASN A 280 11.27 16.13 20.29
N PRO A 281 10.32 16.93 19.75
CA PRO A 281 9.47 17.79 20.59
C PRO A 281 8.42 17.00 21.38
N LEU A 282 8.22 15.71 21.09
CA LEU A 282 7.13 14.93 21.67
C LEU A 282 7.67 13.91 22.68
N LEU A 283 7.33 14.15 23.95
CA LEU A 283 7.29 13.11 24.97
C LEU A 283 6.18 12.14 24.56
N TYR A 284 6.55 11.00 23.99
CA TYR A 284 5.68 9.99 23.38
C TYR A 284 4.61 9.34 24.30
N LYS A 285 4.42 9.83 25.52
CA LYS A 285 3.47 9.31 26.51
C LYS A 285 1.99 9.48 26.11
N ASP A 286 1.66 10.34 25.14
CA ASP A 286 0.27 10.65 24.76
C ASP A 286 -0.27 9.83 23.57
N SER A 287 0.46 8.84 23.09
CA SER A 287 -0.03 8.03 21.98
C SER A 287 -1.08 7.00 22.41
N LYS A 288 -2.21 6.98 21.70
CA LYS A 288 -3.30 6.00 21.87
C LYS A 288 -3.18 4.79 20.95
N TYR A 289 -2.21 4.74 20.05
CA TYR A 289 -2.03 3.56 19.21
C TYR A 289 -1.07 2.60 19.92
N ASP A 290 -1.48 1.33 20.05
CA ASP A 290 -0.70 0.24 20.66
C ASP A 290 0.76 0.21 20.19
N LEU A 291 0.96 0.59 18.93
CA LEU A 291 2.25 0.65 18.26
C LEU A 291 3.27 1.58 18.94
N ASP A 292 2.83 2.75 19.45
CA ASP A 292 3.75 3.70 20.09
C ASP A 292 4.00 3.28 21.55
N ILE A 293 3.01 2.67 22.21
CA ILE A 293 3.17 2.08 23.54
C ILE A 293 4.24 0.98 23.47
N HIS A 294 4.17 0.10 22.47
CA HIS A 294 5.15 -0.97 22.29
C HIS A 294 6.55 -0.46 21.93
N GLN A 295 6.66 0.51 21.02
CA GLN A 295 7.95 1.11 20.68
C GLN A 295 8.61 1.79 21.89
N ASN A 296 7.83 2.49 22.72
CA ASN A 296 8.32 3.09 23.97
C ASN A 296 8.83 2.04 24.95
N LEU A 297 8.02 1.00 25.20
CA LEU A 297 8.39 -0.09 26.10
C LEU A 297 9.70 -0.75 25.64
N LEU A 298 9.90 -0.90 24.33
CA LEU A 298 11.10 -1.51 23.77
C LEU A 298 12.33 -0.61 23.84
N ALA A 299 12.19 0.69 23.56
CA ALA A 299 13.28 1.64 23.71
C ALA A 299 13.79 1.66 25.16
N GLU A 300 12.87 1.58 26.13
CA GLU A 300 13.20 1.41 27.55
C GLU A 300 13.89 0.07 27.83
N ILE A 301 13.36 -1.06 27.34
CA ILE A 301 13.94 -2.39 27.57
C ILE A 301 15.35 -2.53 26.94
N CYS A 302 15.52 -2.02 25.71
CA CYS A 302 16.77 -2.12 24.97
C CYS A 302 17.78 -1.02 25.37
N ASN A 303 17.37 -0.07 26.21
CA ASN A 303 18.17 1.11 26.59
C ASN A 303 18.73 1.86 25.36
N THR A 304 17.94 1.89 24.29
CA THR A 304 18.28 2.56 23.04
C THR A 304 17.49 3.85 22.95
N GLU A 305 18.14 4.95 22.54
CA GLU A 305 17.40 6.14 22.14
C GLU A 305 16.43 5.76 21.01
N LEU A 306 15.18 6.23 21.09
CA LEU A 306 14.26 6.19 19.96
C LEU A 306 14.85 7.06 18.85
N PHE A 307 15.73 6.50 18.02
CA PHE A 307 15.95 7.02 16.69
C PHE A 307 14.72 6.69 15.87
N ASN A 308 13.65 7.46 16.10
CA ASN A 308 12.51 7.48 15.22
C ASN A 308 12.74 8.70 14.35
N PRO A 309 13.18 8.56 13.08
CA PRO A 309 13.39 9.69 12.18
C PRO A 309 12.03 10.27 11.83
N ILE A 310 11.38 10.92 12.80
CA ILE A 310 10.08 11.55 12.74
C ILE A 310 9.22 10.79 11.74
N ILE A 311 9.07 9.47 11.95
CA ILE A 311 7.95 8.73 11.40
C ILE A 311 6.77 9.07 12.29
N HIS A 312 6.59 10.37 12.52
CA HIS A 312 5.34 10.94 12.90
C HIS A 312 4.42 10.55 11.76
N ARG A 313 3.67 9.49 12.00
CA ARG A 313 2.31 9.28 11.46
C ARG A 313 1.78 10.66 11.14
N ASN A 314 1.28 10.90 9.92
CA ASN A 314 0.86 12.23 9.52
C ASN A 314 -0.40 12.65 10.28
N VAL A 315 -0.23 12.91 11.56
CA VAL A 315 -1.34 13.02 12.46
C VAL A 315 -1.80 14.46 12.44
N TYR A 316 -3.05 14.58 12.04
CA TYR A 316 -3.93 15.65 12.43
C TYR A 316 -4.10 15.77 13.96
N SER A 317 -3.37 14.99 14.77
CA SER A 317 -3.38 15.14 16.21
C SER A 317 -2.51 16.33 16.57
N SER A 318 -3.17 17.46 16.76
CA SER A 318 -2.77 18.22 17.93
C SER A 318 -3.32 17.49 19.15
N SER A 319 -2.64 17.61 20.29
CA SER A 319 -3.21 17.27 21.60
C SER A 319 -4.60 17.90 21.82
N LYS A 320 -4.95 18.94 21.06
CA LYS A 320 -6.20 19.68 21.14
C LYS A 320 -7.37 19.10 20.32
N THR A 321 -7.13 18.37 19.22
CA THR A 321 -8.20 18.04 18.24
C THR A 321 -8.41 16.56 17.96
N GLY A 322 -7.51 15.69 18.41
CA GLY A 322 -7.58 14.25 18.14
C GLY A 322 -7.22 13.88 16.70
N HIS A 323 -7.23 12.57 16.40
CA HIS A 323 -6.59 11.99 15.21
C HIS A 323 -7.54 11.88 14.00
N ASN A 324 -8.44 12.84 13.78
CA ASN A 324 -9.53 12.65 12.82
C ASN A 324 -9.18 13.26 11.45
N PRO A 325 -8.91 12.45 10.41
CA PRO A 325 -8.73 12.97 9.06
C PRO A 325 -10.02 13.65 8.58
N VAL A 326 -9.86 14.65 7.71
CA VAL A 326 -10.99 15.38 7.13
C VAL A 326 -11.02 15.14 5.64
N ILE A 327 -12.14 14.62 5.13
CA ILE A 327 -12.34 14.39 3.71
C ILE A 327 -13.39 15.38 3.21
N ASN A 328 -13.01 16.18 2.23
CA ASN A 328 -13.93 17.11 1.59
C ASN A 328 -14.99 16.38 0.73
N GLY A 329 -16.16 17.00 0.62
CA GLY A 329 -17.27 16.51 -0.21
C GLY A 329 -18.26 15.62 0.56
N SER A 330 -19.18 15.03 -0.19
CA SER A 330 -20.20 14.12 0.33
C SER A 330 -19.96 12.69 -0.12
N ILE A 331 -20.47 11.74 0.64
CA ILE A 331 -20.57 10.34 0.22
C ILE A 331 -21.64 10.24 -0.88
N SER A 332 -21.31 9.59 -1.99
CA SER A 332 -22.25 9.26 -3.06
C SER A 332 -22.39 7.74 -3.17
N VAL A 333 -23.58 7.28 -3.55
CA VAL A 333 -23.82 5.87 -3.85
C VAL A 333 -22.91 5.39 -4.98
N ASN A 334 -22.66 6.24 -5.98
CA ASN A 334 -21.84 5.90 -7.15
C ASN A 334 -20.35 5.69 -6.82
N ASP A 335 -19.89 6.16 -5.66
CA ASP A 335 -18.51 5.95 -5.19
C ASP A 335 -18.30 4.51 -4.68
N LEU A 336 -19.37 3.76 -4.38
CA LEU A 336 -19.34 2.49 -3.65
C LEU A 336 -20.34 1.45 -4.26
N PRO A 337 -20.13 1.02 -5.52
CA PRO A 337 -21.07 0.14 -6.24
C PRO A 337 -21.17 -1.29 -5.68
N ALA A 338 -20.09 -1.88 -5.19
CA ALA A 338 -20.14 -3.20 -4.57
C ALA A 338 -20.90 -3.15 -3.24
N LEU A 339 -20.72 -2.08 -2.46
CA LEU A 339 -21.54 -1.85 -1.27
C LEU A 339 -23.02 -1.65 -1.62
N GLU A 340 -23.35 -0.89 -2.68
CA GLU A 340 -24.72 -0.75 -3.16
C GLU A 340 -25.33 -2.12 -3.48
N THR A 341 -24.59 -2.97 -4.21
CA THR A 341 -25.02 -4.32 -4.56
C THR A 341 -25.27 -5.18 -3.32
N LEU A 342 -24.31 -5.23 -2.39
CA LEU A 342 -24.42 -5.98 -1.15
C LEU A 342 -25.61 -5.52 -0.29
N ILE A 343 -25.81 -4.20 -0.16
CA ILE A 343 -26.95 -3.66 0.58
C ILE A 343 -28.26 -4.01 -0.14
N THR A 344 -28.31 -3.91 -1.48
CA THR A 344 -29.48 -4.28 -2.30
C THR A 344 -29.91 -5.72 -2.04
N GLU A 345 -28.96 -6.67 -2.06
CA GLU A 345 -29.22 -8.08 -1.76
C GLU A 345 -29.79 -8.28 -0.35
N LYS A 346 -29.29 -7.53 0.63
CA LYS A 346 -29.74 -7.65 2.04
C LYS A 346 -31.10 -7.02 2.27
N VAL A 347 -31.36 -5.83 1.72
CA VAL A 347 -32.63 -5.12 1.93
C VAL A 347 -33.80 -5.75 1.18
N ALA A 348 -33.53 -6.57 0.15
CA ALA A 348 -34.54 -7.30 -0.60
C ALA A 348 -35.50 -8.08 0.32
N THR A 349 -34.98 -8.67 1.39
CA THR A 349 -35.72 -9.52 2.34
C THR A 349 -35.98 -8.87 3.70
N MET A 350 -35.48 -7.65 3.95
CA MET A 350 -35.58 -7.02 5.25
C MET A 350 -36.92 -6.31 5.46
N GLU A 351 -37.43 -6.40 6.68
CA GLU A 351 -38.57 -5.62 7.16
C GLU A 351 -38.13 -4.25 7.71
N MET A 352 -39.08 -3.32 7.88
CA MET A 352 -38.77 -1.94 8.32
C MET A 352 -37.94 -1.90 9.61
N ARG A 353 -38.23 -2.76 10.59
CA ARG A 353 -37.48 -2.81 11.86
C ARG A 353 -36.01 -3.20 11.65
N GLU A 354 -35.74 -4.10 10.72
CA GLU A 354 -34.38 -4.58 10.40
C GLU A 354 -33.59 -3.51 9.66
N LEU A 355 -34.22 -2.81 8.71
CA LEU A 355 -33.60 -1.65 8.03
C LEU A 355 -33.17 -0.56 9.02
N LEU A 356 -34.03 -0.26 9.99
CA LEU A 356 -33.76 0.72 11.03
C LEU A 356 -32.63 0.25 11.98
N HIS A 357 -32.57 -1.04 12.28
CA HIS A 357 -31.47 -1.62 13.05
C HIS A 357 -30.14 -1.55 12.29
N LEU A 358 -30.14 -1.94 11.01
CA LEU A 358 -29.00 -1.83 10.10
C LEU A 358 -28.45 -0.39 10.05
N THR A 359 -29.37 0.59 9.97
CA THR A 359 -29.00 2.01 9.95
C THR A 359 -28.35 2.46 11.26
N LYS A 360 -28.84 1.98 12.42
CA LYS A 360 -28.25 2.29 13.73
C LYS A 360 -26.88 1.67 13.96
N MET A 361 -26.59 0.54 13.32
CA MET A 361 -25.30 -0.15 13.45
C MET A 361 -24.19 0.48 12.59
N SER A 362 -24.53 1.46 11.77
CA SER A 362 -23.59 2.17 10.92
C SER A 362 -23.71 3.68 11.10
N HIS A 363 -22.99 4.43 10.27
CA HIS A 363 -23.14 5.87 10.17
C HIS A 363 -24.43 6.22 9.42
N GLN A 364 -25.11 7.31 9.84
CA GLN A 364 -26.43 7.66 9.31
C GLN A 364 -26.49 7.77 7.78
N SER A 365 -25.39 8.14 7.11
CA SER A 365 -25.31 8.20 5.65
C SER A 365 -25.49 6.86 4.93
N ILE A 366 -25.50 5.73 5.64
CA ILE A 366 -25.84 4.42 5.05
C ILE A 366 -27.26 4.42 4.47
N ASN A 367 -28.12 5.34 4.93
CA ASN A 367 -29.47 5.53 4.39
C ASN A 367 -29.48 5.75 2.87
N LEU A 368 -28.43 6.36 2.30
CA LEU A 368 -28.27 6.54 0.85
C LEU A 368 -28.30 5.19 0.11
N PHE A 369 -27.60 4.20 0.66
CA PHE A 369 -27.48 2.86 0.10
C PHE A 369 -28.71 2.01 0.37
N ILE A 370 -29.35 2.18 1.54
CA ILE A 370 -30.61 1.50 1.86
C ILE A 370 -31.73 1.98 0.92
N VAL A 371 -31.86 3.29 0.70
CA VAL A 371 -32.84 3.85 -0.24
C VAL A 371 -32.55 3.38 -1.66
N ALA A 372 -31.29 3.45 -2.12
CA ALA A 372 -30.91 2.94 -3.43
C ALA A 372 -31.25 1.45 -3.58
N GLY A 373 -30.91 0.62 -2.58
CA GLY A 373 -31.21 -0.81 -2.58
C GLY A 373 -32.71 -1.10 -2.62
N LEU A 374 -33.52 -0.39 -1.81
CA LEU A 374 -34.98 -0.53 -1.84
C LEU A 374 -35.57 -0.13 -3.20
N CYS A 375 -35.04 0.90 -3.84
CA CYS A 375 -35.44 1.31 -5.18
C CYS A 375 -35.06 0.24 -6.22
N ASN A 376 -33.85 -0.30 -6.14
CA ASN A 376 -33.36 -1.35 -7.05
C ASN A 376 -34.17 -2.66 -6.95
N VAL A 377 -34.80 -2.94 -5.80
CA VAL A 377 -35.72 -4.08 -5.60
C VAL A 377 -37.20 -3.72 -5.77
N ASN A 378 -37.51 -2.62 -6.44
CA ASN A 378 -38.88 -2.16 -6.74
C ASN A 378 -39.75 -1.93 -5.48
N LYS A 379 -39.16 -1.44 -4.39
CA LYS A 379 -39.87 -1.05 -3.15
C LYS A 379 -39.78 0.46 -2.84
N PRO A 380 -40.12 1.37 -3.77
CA PRO A 380 -39.98 2.82 -3.54
C PRO A 380 -40.91 3.36 -2.44
N HIS A 381 -42.11 2.79 -2.25
CA HIS A 381 -43.00 3.15 -1.13
C HIS A 381 -42.34 2.88 0.23
N MET A 382 -41.68 1.73 0.36
CA MET A 382 -40.96 1.34 1.57
C MET A 382 -39.76 2.28 1.79
N ALA A 383 -39.07 2.70 0.72
CA ALA A 383 -37.98 3.66 0.81
C ALA A 383 -38.46 5.02 1.37
N LEU A 384 -39.61 5.53 0.90
CA LEU A 384 -40.19 6.76 1.43
C LEU A 384 -40.60 6.61 2.90
N GLN A 385 -41.26 5.51 3.26
CA GLN A 385 -41.65 5.23 4.66
C GLN A 385 -40.43 5.11 5.58
N TYR A 386 -39.36 4.46 5.10
CA TYR A 386 -38.09 4.37 5.81
C TYR A 386 -37.50 5.76 6.07
N LEU A 387 -37.43 6.63 5.06
CA LEU A 387 -36.95 8.01 5.21
C LEU A 387 -37.77 8.81 6.23
N LYS A 388 -39.10 8.69 6.20
CA LYS A 388 -40.01 9.32 7.18
C LYS A 388 -39.69 8.89 8.61
N THR A 389 -39.28 7.63 8.77
CA THR A 389 -39.01 7.04 10.09
C THR A 389 -37.61 7.38 10.63
N LEU A 390 -36.65 7.74 9.77
CA LEU A 390 -35.26 8.04 10.18
C LEU A 390 -35.15 9.12 11.25
N SER A 391 -35.99 10.15 11.18
CA SER A 391 -35.96 11.26 12.14
C SER A 391 -36.29 10.84 13.58
N HIS A 392 -37.01 9.73 13.77
CA HIS A 392 -37.29 9.17 15.09
C HIS A 392 -36.07 8.46 15.70
N ILE A 393 -35.15 7.98 14.86
CA ILE A 393 -33.95 7.26 15.30
C ILE A 393 -32.76 8.19 15.51
N PHE A 394 -32.68 9.26 14.71
CA PHE A 394 -31.66 10.29 14.85
C PHE A 394 -32.30 11.65 15.20
N PRO A 395 -32.95 11.78 16.37
CA PRO A 395 -33.71 12.98 16.73
C PRO A 395 -32.83 14.23 16.90
N THR A 396 -31.52 14.05 17.11
CA THR A 396 -30.55 15.14 17.26
C THR A 396 -30.03 15.70 15.93
N ILE A 397 -30.35 15.04 14.80
CA ILE A 397 -29.91 15.46 13.48
C ILE A 397 -31.10 16.07 12.74
N SER A 398 -30.95 17.29 12.23
CA SER A 398 -32.01 17.92 11.43
C SER A 398 -32.34 17.06 10.20
N ARG A 399 -33.63 16.96 9.84
CA ARG A 399 -34.09 16.16 8.68
C ARG A 399 -33.34 16.52 7.40
N LYS A 400 -33.10 17.81 7.17
CA LYS A 400 -32.32 18.34 6.03
C LYS A 400 -30.87 17.84 5.97
N ASN A 401 -30.25 17.59 7.13
CA ASN A 401 -28.89 17.07 7.18
C ASN A 401 -28.87 15.53 7.10
N LEU A 402 -29.92 14.87 7.59
CA LEU A 402 -30.07 13.43 7.61
C LEU A 402 -30.43 12.85 6.23
N ILE A 403 -31.38 13.48 5.54
CA ILE A 403 -31.95 13.02 4.27
C ILE A 403 -31.43 13.93 3.16
N LYS A 404 -30.69 13.37 2.19
CA LYS A 404 -30.04 14.12 1.11
C LYS A 404 -30.87 14.07 -0.18
N ASN A 405 -30.63 15.03 -1.09
CA ASN A 405 -31.26 15.08 -2.41
C ASN A 405 -31.14 13.75 -3.19
N GLN A 406 -30.00 13.05 -3.06
CA GLN A 406 -29.78 11.74 -3.70
C GLN A 406 -30.86 10.70 -3.32
N ASN A 407 -31.40 10.74 -2.10
CA ASN A 407 -32.47 9.83 -1.70
C ASN A 407 -33.76 10.07 -2.50
N PHE A 408 -34.15 11.33 -2.65
CA PHE A 408 -35.36 11.71 -3.37
C PHE A 408 -35.24 11.41 -4.86
N ILE A 409 -34.09 11.76 -5.46
CA ILE A 409 -33.80 11.46 -6.87
C ILE A 409 -33.91 9.95 -7.15
N ARG A 410 -33.37 9.11 -6.25
CA ARG A 410 -33.45 7.64 -6.41
C ARG A 410 -34.89 7.13 -6.34
N ILE A 411 -35.71 7.64 -5.42
CA ILE A 411 -37.12 7.22 -5.31
C ILE A 411 -37.93 7.70 -6.52
N LEU A 412 -37.75 8.94 -6.97
CA LEU A 412 -38.45 9.52 -8.11
C LEU A 412 -38.15 8.76 -9.41
N HIS A 413 -36.87 8.45 -9.68
CA HIS A 413 -36.49 7.64 -10.83
C HIS A 413 -37.02 6.20 -10.79
N ALA A 414 -37.23 5.65 -9.59
CA ALA A 414 -37.68 4.27 -9.43
C ALA A 414 -39.22 4.12 -9.45
N THR A 415 -39.98 5.21 -9.34
CA THR A 415 -41.45 5.16 -9.31
C THR A 415 -42.07 5.59 -10.63
N GLN A 416 -43.09 4.84 -11.07
CA GLN A 416 -44.02 5.27 -12.11
C GLN A 416 -45.36 5.73 -11.52
N ASP A 417 -45.56 5.54 -10.21
CA ASP A 417 -46.75 5.97 -9.49
C ASP A 417 -46.68 7.48 -9.23
N VAL A 418 -47.59 8.21 -9.87
CA VAL A 418 -47.76 9.67 -9.78
C VAL A 418 -48.12 10.10 -8.37
N GLU A 419 -48.93 9.31 -7.63
CA GLU A 419 -49.32 9.64 -6.26
C GLU A 419 -48.13 9.49 -5.30
N LEU A 420 -47.34 8.43 -5.45
CA LEU A 420 -46.08 8.31 -4.72
C LEU A 420 -45.13 9.46 -5.05
N ALA A 421 -44.95 9.82 -6.33
CA ALA A 421 -44.08 10.93 -6.72
C ALA A 421 -44.52 12.26 -6.08
N LYS A 422 -45.83 12.55 -6.03
CA LYS A 422 -46.38 13.71 -5.31
C LYS A 422 -46.07 13.64 -3.81
N GLU A 423 -46.22 12.48 -3.19
CA GLU A 423 -45.92 12.29 -1.77
C GLU A 423 -44.43 12.52 -1.46
N VAL A 424 -43.54 12.00 -2.32
CA VAL A 424 -42.09 12.23 -2.23
C VAL A 424 -41.76 13.72 -2.34
N MET A 425 -42.37 14.43 -3.31
CA MET A 425 -42.15 15.86 -3.50
C MET A 425 -42.72 16.71 -2.35
N ASN A 426 -43.88 16.35 -1.81
CA ASN A 426 -44.44 17.01 -0.63
C ASN A 426 -43.53 16.82 0.59
N TYR A 427 -43.02 15.60 0.80
CA TYR A 427 -42.09 15.31 1.89
C TYR A 427 -40.75 16.04 1.71
N TYR A 428 -40.25 16.13 0.47
CA TYR A 428 -39.07 16.93 0.14
C TYR A 428 -39.27 18.40 0.51
N ARG A 429 -40.38 19.02 0.10
CA ARG A 429 -40.69 20.42 0.42
C ARG A 429 -40.80 20.68 1.92
N ASP A 430 -41.44 19.78 2.67
CA ASP A 430 -41.53 19.84 4.14
C ASP A 430 -40.14 19.87 4.79
N ILE A 431 -39.21 19.03 4.32
CA ILE A 431 -37.85 18.96 4.89
C ILE A 431 -37.00 20.18 4.51
N HIS A 432 -37.20 20.71 3.30
CA HIS A 432 -36.34 21.73 2.71
C HIS A 432 -36.94 23.15 2.76
N ASN A 433 -38.06 23.36 3.48
CA ASN A 433 -38.78 24.63 3.59
C ASN A 433 -39.11 25.23 2.20
N ASP A 434 -39.73 24.44 1.33
CA ASP A 434 -40.11 24.79 -0.05
C ASP A 434 -38.94 25.14 -1.00
N TYR A 435 -37.68 25.04 -0.57
CA TYR A 435 -36.54 25.11 -1.49
C TYR A 435 -36.54 23.87 -2.39
N ILE A 436 -36.55 24.08 -3.72
CA ILE A 436 -36.51 23.01 -4.71
C ILE A 436 -35.15 22.94 -5.40
N ASN A 437 -34.44 21.83 -5.20
CA ASN A 437 -33.23 21.54 -5.97
C ASN A 437 -33.61 21.11 -7.39
N VAL A 438 -32.93 21.68 -8.40
CA VAL A 438 -33.19 21.43 -9.82
C VAL A 438 -33.07 19.94 -10.19
N GLN A 439 -32.10 19.21 -9.63
CA GLN A 439 -31.92 17.79 -9.93
C GLN A 439 -33.06 16.94 -9.37
N VAL A 440 -33.64 17.34 -8.22
CA VAL A 440 -34.82 16.67 -7.64
C VAL A 440 -36.07 16.97 -8.46
N LEU A 441 -36.17 18.17 -9.05
CA LEU A 441 -37.29 18.55 -9.91
C LEU A 441 -37.25 17.88 -11.29
N GLN A 442 -36.05 17.59 -11.79
CA GLN A 442 -35.83 16.93 -13.08
C GLN A 442 -36.06 15.41 -13.01
N ALA A 443 -35.82 14.81 -11.84
CA ALA A 443 -36.11 13.42 -11.55
C ALA A 443 -37.61 13.20 -11.35
#